data_AF-A0A969UH91-F1
#
_entry.id   AF-A0A969UH91-F1
#
_cell.length_a   1.000
_cell.length_b   1.000
_cell.length_c   1.000
_cell.angle_alpha   90.00
_cell.angle_beta   90.00
_cell.angle_gamma   90.00
#
_symmetry.space_group_name_H-M   'P 1'
#
loop_
_entity.id
_entity.type
_entity.pdbx_description
1 polymer ?
#
loop_
_entity_poly.entity_id
_entity_poly.type
_entity_poly.pdbx_seq_one_letter_code
_entity_poly.pdbx_strand_id
1 'polypeptide(L)'
;WPMVSWPTYTGGLGFNMKWNMGWMHDMLDYFNMDPWFRQFHQNNLTFSMWYHHSENYMLALSHDEIVHGKSNIIGKMPGDEWQKFANVRCLFGYMFTHPGKKTMFMSMEFAQWSEWNVWIDLEWDLLNYHRHKALKQFFVDLNRIYKSEPALYSQDFEEEGFQWIDCSDNRHSVVAFIRRSKDSNEFIVAVCNFTPQPHSHYRIGVPEKGFYTEIFNSDAGKYGGSNMGNYGGKWTDDWSCHNRPFSLDLCLPPLGVLMLKIDRKKTQAALAGN
;
A
#
# COMPACT_ATOMS: atom_id res chain seq x y z
N TRP A 1 14.11 20.97 8.46
CA TRP A 1 14.78 20.91 9.76
C TRP A 1 15.08 19.44 10.11
N PRO A 2 16.33 19.07 10.45
CA PRO A 2 16.71 17.72 10.90
C PRO A 2 16.37 17.49 12.38
N MET A 3 16.29 16.22 12.80
CA MET A 3 16.10 15.82 14.21
C MET A 3 14.82 16.36 14.86
N VAL A 4 13.74 16.50 14.10
CA VAL A 4 12.45 16.97 14.63
C VAL A 4 11.87 15.95 15.60
N SER A 5 11.91 14.67 15.24
CA SER A 5 11.33 13.56 15.98
C SER A 5 12.33 12.83 16.90
N TRP A 6 13.41 13.52 17.27
CA TRP A 6 14.48 13.00 18.12
C TRP A 6 14.39 13.57 19.54
N PRO A 7 14.89 12.84 20.56
CA PRO A 7 14.93 13.32 21.94
C PRO A 7 15.69 14.63 22.10
N THR A 8 15.24 15.47 23.03
CA THR A 8 15.89 16.76 23.32
C THR A 8 17.32 16.61 23.82
N TYR A 9 17.62 15.53 24.55
CA TYR A 9 18.97 15.26 25.05
C TYR A 9 20.00 14.90 23.95
N THR A 10 19.55 14.56 22.73
CA THR A 10 20.43 14.40 21.56
C THR A 10 20.42 15.63 20.64
N GLY A 11 19.82 16.74 21.06
CA GLY A 11 19.70 17.97 20.25
C GLY A 11 18.47 18.01 19.33
N GLY A 12 17.52 17.07 19.49
CA GLY A 12 16.26 17.07 18.75
C GLY A 12 15.21 18.04 19.32
N LEU A 13 14.12 18.22 18.58
CA LEU A 13 13.00 19.08 19.02
C LEU A 13 12.06 18.41 20.03
N GLY A 14 12.19 17.09 20.27
CA GLY A 14 11.41 16.36 21.27
C GLY A 14 10.05 15.86 20.81
N PHE A 15 9.69 16.03 19.52
CA PHE A 15 8.52 15.34 18.97
C PHE A 15 8.81 13.83 18.88
N ASN A 16 7.77 13.01 18.90
CA ASN A 16 7.90 11.57 18.67
C ASN A 16 7.71 11.18 17.20
N MET A 17 7.03 12.02 16.41
CA MET A 17 6.72 11.79 15.01
C MET A 17 6.72 13.09 14.22
N LYS A 18 6.95 12.97 12.92
CA LYS A 18 6.96 14.07 11.95
C LYS A 18 6.13 13.68 10.73
N TRP A 19 5.29 14.59 10.24
CA TRP A 19 4.60 14.35 8.97
C TRP A 19 5.59 14.25 7.81
N ASN A 20 5.45 13.20 7.00
CA ASN A 20 6.24 13.02 5.79
C ASN A 20 5.61 13.79 4.63
N MET A 21 5.82 15.12 4.61
CA MET A 21 5.31 15.98 3.55
C MET A 21 5.90 15.64 2.18
N GLY A 22 7.16 15.15 2.14
CA GLY A 22 7.80 14.72 0.90
C GLY A 22 7.07 13.51 0.29
N TRP A 23 6.86 12.47 1.10
CA TRP A 23 6.04 11.32 0.69
C TRP A 23 4.63 11.72 0.23
N MET A 24 3.98 12.65 0.92
CA MET A 24 2.64 13.10 0.55
C MET A 24 2.63 13.73 -0.85
N HIS A 25 3.54 14.66 -1.14
CA HIS A 25 3.65 15.28 -2.46
C HIS A 25 4.00 14.23 -3.53
N ASP A 26 5.00 13.40 -3.27
CA ASP A 26 5.42 12.36 -4.20
C ASP A 26 4.26 11.44 -4.58
N MET A 27 3.44 11.03 -3.61
CA MET A 27 2.29 10.16 -3.84
C MET A 27 1.15 10.86 -4.58
N LEU A 28 0.76 12.07 -4.15
CA LEU A 28 -0.35 12.78 -4.80
C LEU A 28 0.00 13.14 -6.26
N ASP A 29 1.24 13.55 -6.52
CA ASP A 29 1.71 13.82 -7.88
C ASP A 29 1.74 12.54 -8.71
N TYR A 30 2.26 11.44 -8.14
CA TYR A 30 2.34 10.14 -8.82
C TYR A 30 0.97 9.59 -9.22
N PHE A 31 0.01 9.63 -8.31
CA PHE A 31 -1.33 9.10 -8.55
C PHE A 31 -2.21 10.02 -9.41
N ASN A 32 -1.91 11.32 -9.48
CA ASN A 32 -2.57 12.26 -10.40
C ASN A 32 -2.16 12.02 -11.86
N MET A 33 -0.90 11.61 -12.09
CA MET A 33 -0.42 11.29 -13.43
C MET A 33 -1.16 10.10 -14.05
N ASP A 34 -1.46 10.23 -15.35
CA ASP A 34 -1.97 9.13 -16.17
C ASP A 34 -1.05 7.90 -16.03
N PRO A 35 -1.61 6.69 -15.84
CA PRO A 35 -0.83 5.48 -15.62
C PRO A 35 0.28 5.23 -16.64
N TRP A 36 0.10 5.65 -17.90
CA TRP A 36 1.15 5.49 -18.91
C TRP A 36 2.42 6.29 -18.57
N PHE A 37 2.29 7.49 -18.01
CA PHE A 37 3.44 8.36 -17.71
C PHE A 37 4.14 8.01 -16.39
N ARG A 38 3.53 7.18 -15.53
CA ARG A 38 4.11 6.76 -14.25
C ARG A 38 5.48 6.09 -14.37
N GLN A 39 5.76 5.47 -15.51
CA GLN A 39 7.05 4.85 -15.82
C GLN A 39 8.26 5.82 -15.78
N PHE A 40 8.01 7.11 -16.00
CA PHE A 40 9.04 8.16 -15.93
C PHE A 40 9.22 8.73 -14.52
N HIS A 41 8.36 8.33 -13.57
CA HIS A 41 8.26 8.90 -12.22
C HIS A 41 8.29 7.82 -11.13
N GLN A 42 8.90 6.66 -11.39
CA GLN A 42 9.05 5.57 -10.41
C GLN A 42 9.82 6.02 -9.15
N ASN A 43 10.65 7.07 -9.26
CA ASN A 43 11.33 7.69 -8.13
C ASN A 43 10.35 8.23 -7.09
N ASN A 44 9.16 8.71 -7.48
CA ASN A 44 8.15 9.17 -6.52
C ASN A 44 7.75 8.07 -5.53
N LEU A 45 7.73 6.80 -5.98
CA LEU A 45 7.40 5.66 -5.11
C LEU A 45 8.54 5.28 -4.17
N THR A 46 9.79 5.48 -4.59
CA THR A 46 10.97 4.88 -3.93
C THR A 46 11.81 5.89 -3.17
N PHE A 47 11.72 7.18 -3.50
CA PHE A 47 12.58 8.23 -2.95
C PHE A 47 12.34 8.49 -1.47
N SER A 48 11.08 8.41 -0.99
CA SER A 48 10.76 8.57 0.43
C SER A 48 11.50 7.60 1.34
N MET A 49 11.79 6.39 0.84
CA MET A 49 12.51 5.37 1.62
C MET A 49 13.98 5.71 1.84
N TRP A 50 14.61 6.53 0.99
CA TRP A 50 16.01 6.93 1.15
C TRP A 50 16.26 7.71 2.44
N TYR A 51 15.30 8.50 2.86
CA TYR A 51 15.40 9.30 4.08
C TYR A 51 14.46 8.82 5.19
N HIS A 52 13.70 7.74 4.97
CA HIS A 52 12.65 7.29 5.90
C HIS A 52 13.19 7.02 7.31
N HIS A 53 14.41 6.51 7.46
CA HIS A 53 15.01 6.22 8.78
C HIS A 53 15.63 7.45 9.47
N SER A 54 15.57 8.64 8.86
CA SER A 54 16.07 9.87 9.48
C SER A 54 15.14 10.44 10.56
N GLU A 55 13.84 10.09 10.51
CA GLU A 55 12.81 10.59 11.40
C GLU A 55 11.72 9.51 11.59
N ASN A 56 10.97 9.59 12.68
CA ASN A 56 9.78 8.77 12.88
C ASN A 56 8.60 9.33 12.07
N TYR A 57 8.44 8.85 10.84
CA TYR A 57 7.46 9.43 9.93
C TYR A 57 6.01 9.00 10.19
N MET A 58 5.13 9.98 10.08
CA MET A 58 3.69 9.84 9.91
C MET A 58 3.34 10.13 8.45
N LEU A 59 2.76 9.16 7.76
CA LEU A 59 2.22 9.32 6.41
C LEU A 59 0.83 9.96 6.56
N ALA A 60 0.71 11.23 6.17
CA ALA A 60 -0.50 12.02 6.37
C ALA A 60 -1.06 12.53 5.04
N LEU A 61 -2.31 12.16 4.74
CA LEU A 61 -3.15 12.81 3.74
C LEU A 61 -4.21 13.61 4.49
N SER A 62 -4.00 14.92 4.60
CA SER A 62 -4.76 15.77 5.52
C SER A 62 -5.85 16.59 4.80
N HIS A 63 -6.57 17.41 5.58
CA HIS A 63 -7.57 18.35 5.07
C HIS A 63 -7.01 19.36 4.07
N ASP A 64 -5.75 19.81 4.25
CA ASP A 64 -5.10 20.80 3.39
C ASP A 64 -4.93 20.31 1.94
N GLU A 65 -5.00 18.99 1.72
CA GLU A 65 -4.83 18.41 0.39
C GLU A 65 -6.12 18.25 -0.39
N ILE A 66 -7.29 18.54 0.20
CA ILE A 66 -8.60 18.36 -0.44
C ILE A 66 -9.47 19.63 -0.44
N VAL A 67 -8.81 20.79 -0.51
CA VAL A 67 -9.41 22.13 -0.53
C VAL A 67 -8.73 23.02 -1.57
N HIS A 68 -9.25 24.23 -1.77
CA HIS A 68 -8.63 25.30 -2.56
C HIS A 68 -8.34 24.93 -4.02
N GLY A 69 -9.25 24.18 -4.67
CA GLY A 69 -9.10 23.79 -6.07
C GLY A 69 -8.23 22.54 -6.27
N LYS A 70 -7.74 21.92 -5.19
CA LYS A 70 -6.93 20.69 -5.27
C LYS A 70 -7.76 19.44 -5.56
N SER A 71 -9.09 19.51 -5.55
CA SER A 71 -10.03 18.37 -5.55
C SER A 71 -9.90 17.45 -4.33
N ASN A 72 -10.96 16.71 -4.04
CA ASN A 72 -10.87 15.56 -3.12
C ASN A 72 -10.06 14.41 -3.74
N ILE A 73 -9.65 13.42 -2.96
CA ILE A 73 -8.74 12.34 -3.39
C ILE A 73 -9.25 11.62 -4.66
N ILE A 74 -10.55 11.34 -4.77
CA ILE A 74 -11.13 10.69 -5.97
C ILE A 74 -11.04 11.57 -7.23
N GLY A 75 -11.14 12.89 -7.06
CA GLY A 75 -11.04 13.86 -8.15
C GLY A 75 -9.64 13.92 -8.75
N LYS A 76 -8.61 13.68 -7.93
CA LYS A 76 -7.20 13.67 -8.34
C LYS A 76 -6.83 12.48 -9.22
N MET A 77 -7.57 11.37 -9.16
CA MET A 77 -7.20 10.15 -9.87
C MET A 77 -7.56 10.25 -11.37
N PRO A 78 -6.68 9.80 -12.29
CA PRO A 78 -6.99 9.77 -13.72
C PRO A 78 -7.92 8.61 -14.09
N GLY A 79 -8.43 8.66 -15.32
CA GLY A 79 -9.21 7.57 -15.91
C GLY A 79 -10.71 7.66 -15.68
N ASP A 80 -11.40 6.57 -16.04
CA ASP A 80 -12.84 6.43 -15.82
C ASP A 80 -13.17 6.26 -14.32
N GLU A 81 -14.45 6.22 -13.99
CA GLU A 81 -14.88 6.12 -12.60
C GLU A 81 -14.36 4.85 -11.91
N TRP A 82 -14.33 3.70 -12.61
CA TRP A 82 -13.79 2.47 -12.02
C TRP A 82 -12.29 2.62 -11.71
N GLN A 83 -11.53 3.20 -12.64
CA GLN A 83 -10.10 3.47 -12.47
C GLN A 83 -9.83 4.50 -11.36
N LYS A 84 -10.69 5.51 -11.19
CA LYS A 84 -10.59 6.47 -10.07
C LYS A 84 -10.68 5.74 -8.73
N PHE A 85 -11.72 4.93 -8.52
CA PHE A 85 -11.84 4.14 -7.27
C PHE A 85 -10.71 3.13 -7.10
N ALA A 86 -10.25 2.49 -8.18
CA ALA A 86 -9.12 1.57 -8.14
C ALA A 86 -7.82 2.27 -7.72
N ASN A 87 -7.53 3.45 -8.26
CA ASN A 87 -6.37 4.26 -7.84
C ASN A 87 -6.45 4.66 -6.35
N VAL A 88 -7.63 5.04 -5.84
CA VAL A 88 -7.78 5.33 -4.40
C VAL A 88 -7.44 4.09 -3.56
N ARG A 89 -8.00 2.92 -3.91
CA ARG A 89 -7.68 1.67 -3.21
C ARG A 89 -6.20 1.32 -3.32
N CYS A 90 -5.58 1.54 -4.47
CA CYS A 90 -4.16 1.29 -4.70
C CYS A 90 -3.27 2.21 -3.85
N LEU A 91 -3.53 3.53 -3.86
CA LEU A 91 -2.83 4.52 -3.04
C LEU A 91 -2.90 4.16 -1.56
N PHE A 92 -4.09 3.89 -1.04
CA PHE A 92 -4.24 3.58 0.39
C PHE A 92 -3.72 2.18 0.75
N GLY A 93 -3.82 1.21 -0.16
CA GLY A 93 -3.17 -0.10 0.01
C GLY A 93 -1.65 0.02 0.11
N TYR A 94 -1.04 0.87 -0.73
CA TYR A 94 0.39 1.19 -0.67
C TYR A 94 0.73 1.98 0.60
N MET A 95 -0.03 3.02 0.93
CA MET A 95 0.16 3.82 2.14
C MET A 95 0.16 2.95 3.41
N PHE A 96 -0.75 1.98 3.52
CA PHE A 96 -0.85 1.12 4.70
C PHE A 96 0.24 0.05 4.79
N THR A 97 0.84 -0.32 3.66
CA THR A 97 1.96 -1.28 3.60
C THR A 97 3.32 -0.60 3.68
N HIS A 98 3.44 0.66 3.26
CA HIS A 98 4.65 1.48 3.40
C HIS A 98 5.01 1.66 4.89
N PRO A 99 6.29 1.73 5.28
CA PRO A 99 6.69 2.06 6.65
C PRO A 99 6.20 3.44 7.13
N GLY A 100 5.89 3.56 8.43
CA GLY A 100 5.44 4.80 9.08
C GLY A 100 3.98 4.77 9.51
N LYS A 101 3.57 5.66 10.41
CA LYS A 101 2.18 5.70 10.91
C LYS A 101 1.22 6.33 9.90
N LYS A 102 -0.10 6.15 10.08
CA LYS A 102 -1.13 6.49 9.08
C LYS A 102 -2.07 7.58 9.60
N THR A 103 -2.28 8.62 8.80
CA THR A 103 -3.33 9.63 9.01
C THR A 103 -4.02 9.92 7.68
N MET A 104 -5.35 9.83 7.68
CA MET A 104 -6.20 10.26 6.58
C MET A 104 -7.32 11.15 7.10
N PHE A 105 -7.83 12.04 6.27
CA PHE A 105 -8.90 12.96 6.65
C PHE A 105 -10.28 12.38 6.34
N MET A 106 -11.29 12.86 7.07
CA MET A 106 -12.69 12.50 6.83
C MET A 106 -13.10 12.79 5.38
N SER A 107 -14.08 12.03 4.87
CA SER A 107 -14.55 12.02 3.46
C SER A 107 -13.71 11.19 2.50
N MET A 108 -12.41 11.00 2.78
CA MET A 108 -11.54 10.18 1.93
C MET A 108 -11.94 8.70 1.96
N GLU A 109 -12.47 8.22 3.09
CA GLU A 109 -12.79 6.81 3.33
C GLU A 109 -14.01 6.31 2.54
N PHE A 110 -14.84 7.22 2.03
CA PHE A 110 -15.96 6.88 1.15
C PHE A 110 -15.90 7.64 -0.17
N ALA A 111 -14.76 8.27 -0.51
CA ALA A 111 -14.55 9.02 -1.74
C ALA A 111 -15.65 10.07 -2.01
N GLN A 112 -15.76 11.05 -1.11
CA GLN A 112 -16.53 12.26 -1.43
C GLN A 112 -15.96 12.94 -2.68
N TRP A 113 -16.83 13.38 -3.58
CA TRP A 113 -16.44 13.99 -4.85
C TRP A 113 -16.00 15.44 -4.69
N SER A 114 -16.81 16.22 -3.98
CA SER A 114 -16.51 17.62 -3.70
C SER A 114 -15.31 17.76 -2.75
N GLU A 115 -14.63 18.89 -2.88
CA GLU A 115 -13.68 19.35 -1.88
C GLU A 115 -14.33 19.48 -0.51
N TRP A 116 -13.52 19.37 0.54
CA TRP A 116 -14.01 19.62 1.87
C TRP A 116 -14.40 21.10 2.01
N ASN A 117 -15.64 21.32 2.45
CA ASN A 117 -16.14 22.66 2.70
C ASN A 117 -16.45 22.78 4.19
N VAL A 118 -15.73 23.67 4.88
CA VAL A 118 -15.87 23.91 6.33
C VAL A 118 -17.26 24.45 6.73
N TRP A 119 -18.02 25.01 5.79
CA TRP A 119 -19.32 25.64 6.04
C TRP A 119 -20.52 24.68 5.94
N ILE A 120 -20.31 23.45 5.50
CA ILE A 120 -21.35 22.43 5.34
C ILE A 120 -20.84 21.07 5.85
N ASP A 121 -21.75 20.14 6.09
CA ASP A 121 -21.40 18.78 6.46
C ASP A 121 -20.88 17.97 5.25
N LEU A 122 -20.34 16.78 5.53
CA LEU A 122 -19.93 15.82 4.51
C LEU A 122 -21.14 15.29 3.70
N GLU A 123 -20.88 14.82 2.48
CA GLU A 123 -21.90 14.32 1.56
C GLU A 123 -22.31 12.87 1.90
N TRP A 124 -22.97 12.68 3.06
CA TRP A 124 -23.35 11.37 3.57
C TRP A 124 -24.27 10.58 2.63
N ASP A 125 -25.06 11.26 1.79
CA ASP A 125 -25.94 10.62 0.81
C ASP A 125 -25.18 9.77 -0.22
N LEU A 126 -23.88 10.00 -0.42
CA LEU A 126 -23.03 9.16 -1.27
C LEU A 126 -22.99 7.72 -0.78
N LEU A 127 -23.12 7.50 0.54
CA LEU A 127 -23.19 6.16 1.12
C LEU A 127 -24.48 5.41 0.77
N ASN A 128 -25.43 6.00 0.04
CA ASN A 128 -26.56 5.24 -0.52
C ASN A 128 -26.16 4.44 -1.77
N TYR A 129 -25.07 4.81 -2.45
CA TYR A 129 -24.59 4.15 -3.65
C TYR A 129 -23.55 3.06 -3.34
N HIS A 130 -23.60 1.97 -4.11
CA HIS A 130 -22.77 0.77 -3.86
C HIS A 130 -21.26 1.06 -3.84
N ARG A 131 -20.75 1.90 -4.74
CA ARG A 131 -19.30 2.15 -4.89
C ARG A 131 -18.69 2.81 -3.65
N HIS A 132 -19.37 3.80 -3.07
CA HIS A 132 -18.93 4.47 -1.85
C HIS A 132 -19.01 3.53 -0.63
N LYS A 133 -20.05 2.69 -0.53
CA LYS A 133 -20.12 1.62 0.50
C LYS A 133 -18.97 0.62 0.37
N ALA A 134 -18.66 0.19 -0.85
CA ALA A 134 -17.60 -0.77 -1.13
C ALA A 134 -16.21 -0.21 -0.80
N LEU A 135 -15.96 1.07 -1.11
CA LEU A 135 -14.72 1.74 -0.71
C LEU A 135 -14.63 1.90 0.81
N LYS A 136 -15.73 2.27 1.49
CA LYS A 136 -15.75 2.31 2.95
C LYS A 136 -15.46 0.94 3.57
N GLN A 137 -15.98 -0.14 2.98
CA GLN A 137 -15.68 -1.51 3.39
C GLN A 137 -14.20 -1.86 3.18
N PHE A 138 -13.59 -1.39 2.09
CA PHE A 138 -12.14 -1.50 1.87
C PHE A 138 -11.34 -0.89 3.03
N PHE A 139 -11.68 0.33 3.48
CA PHE A 139 -10.97 0.94 4.62
C PHE A 139 -11.21 0.22 5.94
N VAL A 140 -12.42 -0.32 6.18
CA VAL A 140 -12.71 -1.14 7.36
C VAL A 140 -11.81 -2.37 7.40
N ASP A 141 -11.72 -3.11 6.30
CA ASP A 141 -10.93 -4.33 6.23
C ASP A 141 -9.42 -4.04 6.23
N LEU A 142 -8.99 -2.97 5.56
CA LEU A 142 -7.59 -2.53 5.56
C LEU A 142 -7.11 -2.16 6.97
N ASN A 143 -7.92 -1.43 7.74
CA ASN A 143 -7.62 -1.12 9.14
C ASN A 143 -7.63 -2.37 10.02
N ARG A 144 -8.51 -3.34 9.75
CA ARG A 144 -8.52 -4.62 10.48
C ARG A 144 -7.20 -5.37 10.27
N ILE A 145 -6.73 -5.45 9.02
CA ILE A 145 -5.47 -6.08 8.65
C ILE A 145 -4.28 -5.36 9.28
N TYR A 146 -4.24 -4.02 9.20
CA TYR A 146 -3.19 -3.23 9.83
C TYR A 146 -3.06 -3.50 11.33
N LYS A 147 -4.20 -3.68 12.03
CA LYS A 147 -4.21 -4.00 13.47
C LYS A 147 -3.89 -5.46 13.79
N SER A 148 -4.23 -6.39 12.89
CA SER A 148 -4.00 -7.83 13.13
C SER A 148 -2.62 -8.31 12.72
N GLU A 149 -1.89 -7.53 11.92
CA GLU A 149 -0.59 -7.93 11.35
C GLU A 149 0.57 -7.08 11.92
N PRO A 150 1.30 -7.57 12.94
CA PRO A 150 2.43 -6.87 13.56
C PRO A 150 3.48 -6.36 12.57
N ALA A 151 3.74 -7.11 11.50
CA ALA A 151 4.68 -6.73 10.45
C ALA A 151 4.40 -5.34 9.83
N LEU A 152 3.14 -4.88 9.85
CA LEU A 152 2.77 -3.58 9.28
C LEU A 152 3.04 -2.40 10.22
N TYR A 153 3.31 -2.61 11.51
CA TYR A 153 3.42 -1.52 12.48
C TYR A 153 4.55 -1.63 13.51
N SER A 154 5.08 -2.82 13.80
CA SER A 154 5.98 -3.04 14.95
C SER A 154 7.41 -2.55 14.72
N GLN A 155 7.83 -2.45 13.46
CA GLN A 155 9.16 -2.00 13.04
C GLN A 155 9.05 -0.91 11.96
N ASP A 156 8.15 0.06 12.13
CA ASP A 156 8.01 1.16 11.16
C ASP A 156 9.25 2.07 11.06
N PHE A 157 10.09 2.07 12.10
CA PHE A 157 11.22 3.00 12.24
C PHE A 157 12.59 2.30 12.19
N GLU A 158 12.61 0.96 12.20
CA GLU A 158 13.83 0.15 12.13
C GLU A 158 14.09 -0.25 10.67
N GLU A 159 15.36 -0.33 10.26
CA GLU A 159 15.75 -0.74 8.90
C GLU A 159 15.29 -2.17 8.58
N GLU A 160 15.32 -3.06 9.57
CA GLU A 160 14.91 -4.46 9.43
C GLU A 160 13.41 -4.63 9.12
N GLY A 161 12.60 -3.62 9.45
CA GLY A 161 11.14 -3.66 9.26
C GLY A 161 10.69 -3.57 7.80
N PHE A 162 11.61 -3.23 6.89
CA PHE A 162 11.32 -3.05 5.47
C PHE A 162 12.47 -3.54 4.59
N GLN A 163 12.13 -4.22 3.49
CA GLN A 163 13.13 -4.58 2.49
C GLN A 163 12.50 -4.62 1.10
N TRP A 164 13.06 -3.88 0.14
CA TRP A 164 12.67 -4.05 -1.27
C TRP A 164 12.92 -5.49 -1.75
N ILE A 165 11.98 -6.03 -2.50
CA ILE A 165 12.20 -7.24 -3.31
C ILE A 165 12.66 -6.78 -4.69
N ASP A 166 11.84 -5.95 -5.33
CA ASP A 166 12.19 -5.25 -6.56
C ASP A 166 11.38 -3.94 -6.64
N CYS A 167 12.03 -2.89 -7.10
CA CYS A 167 11.41 -1.60 -7.39
C CYS A 167 11.90 -1.02 -8.72
N SER A 168 12.59 -1.83 -9.54
CA SER A 168 13.23 -1.42 -10.78
C SER A 168 12.31 -1.51 -12.00
N ASP A 169 11.20 -2.24 -11.93
CA ASP A 169 10.22 -2.34 -13.03
C ASP A 169 9.35 -1.07 -13.14
N ASN A 170 9.99 0.02 -13.54
CA ASN A 170 9.33 1.28 -13.85
C ASN A 170 8.43 1.16 -15.08
N ARG A 171 8.79 0.35 -16.07
CA ARG A 171 8.02 0.20 -17.32
C ARG A 171 6.59 -0.27 -17.07
N HIS A 172 6.39 -1.16 -16.11
CA HIS A 172 5.06 -1.60 -15.71
C HIS A 172 4.55 -0.93 -14.43
N SER A 173 5.35 -0.03 -13.85
CA SER A 173 5.06 0.63 -12.57
C SER A 173 4.68 -0.37 -11.49
N VAL A 174 5.55 -1.38 -11.30
CA VAL A 174 5.38 -2.41 -10.28
C VAL A 174 6.47 -2.25 -9.23
N VAL A 175 6.08 -2.38 -7.95
CA VAL A 175 7.04 -2.51 -6.84
C VAL A 175 6.61 -3.65 -5.92
N ALA A 176 7.59 -4.31 -5.33
CA ALA A 176 7.40 -5.37 -4.36
C ALA A 176 8.38 -5.24 -3.21
N PHE A 177 7.91 -5.48 -1.99
CA PHE A 177 8.72 -5.35 -0.77
C PHE A 177 8.21 -6.25 0.35
N ILE A 178 9.05 -6.42 1.37
CA ILE A 178 8.77 -7.19 2.57
C ILE A 178 8.61 -6.24 3.75
N ARG A 179 7.58 -6.48 4.56
CA ARG A 179 7.42 -5.91 5.89
C ARG A 179 7.68 -6.98 6.95
N ARG A 180 8.48 -6.69 7.97
CA ARG A 180 8.84 -7.65 9.04
C ARG A 180 8.31 -7.23 10.39
N SER A 181 7.90 -8.21 11.18
CA SER A 181 7.52 -8.00 12.56
C SER A 181 8.74 -7.93 13.46
N LYS A 182 8.63 -7.20 14.57
CA LYS A 182 9.56 -7.28 15.69
C LYS A 182 9.42 -8.63 16.37
N ASP A 183 10.54 -9.20 16.79
CA ASP A 183 10.63 -10.40 17.65
C ASP A 183 9.88 -11.64 17.14
N SER A 184 9.54 -11.70 15.85
CA SER A 184 8.98 -12.89 15.22
C SER A 184 9.46 -13.04 13.79
N ASN A 185 9.40 -14.28 13.27
CA ASN A 185 9.74 -14.57 11.87
C ASN A 185 8.56 -14.27 10.93
N GLU A 186 7.54 -13.54 11.38
CA GLU A 186 6.39 -13.17 10.56
C GLU A 186 6.75 -12.01 9.65
N PHE A 187 6.37 -12.13 8.37
CA PHE A 187 6.56 -11.09 7.38
C PHE A 187 5.41 -11.08 6.38
N ILE A 188 5.21 -9.93 5.75
CA ILE A 188 4.25 -9.73 4.67
C ILE A 188 5.00 -9.35 3.41
N VAL A 189 4.66 -10.00 2.31
CA VAL A 189 5.09 -9.61 0.96
C VAL A 189 4.00 -8.71 0.38
N ALA A 190 4.32 -7.44 0.14
CA ALA A 190 3.45 -6.52 -0.55
C ALA A 190 3.88 -6.39 -2.01
N VAL A 191 2.93 -6.46 -2.94
CA VAL A 191 3.16 -6.28 -4.38
C VAL A 191 2.12 -5.30 -4.90
N CYS A 192 2.58 -4.23 -5.55
CA CYS A 192 1.74 -3.14 -6.01
C CYS A 192 1.88 -2.99 -7.52
N ASN A 193 0.76 -2.99 -8.24
CA ASN A 193 0.67 -2.65 -9.66
C ASN A 193 -0.04 -1.30 -9.80
N PHE A 194 0.69 -0.29 -10.28
CA PHE A 194 0.18 1.06 -10.41
C PHE A 194 -0.32 1.40 -11.82
N THR A 195 -0.56 0.41 -12.68
CA THR A 195 -1.21 0.61 -13.97
C THR A 195 -2.48 -0.23 -14.11
N PRO A 196 -3.42 0.14 -15.00
CA PRO A 196 -4.61 -0.67 -15.27
C PRO A 196 -4.29 -1.92 -16.11
N GLN A 197 -3.02 -2.16 -16.48
CA GLN A 197 -2.62 -3.36 -17.19
C GLN A 197 -2.56 -4.54 -16.19
N PRO A 198 -3.38 -5.59 -16.35
CA PRO A 198 -3.25 -6.79 -15.55
C PRO A 198 -2.04 -7.61 -15.97
N HIS A 199 -1.43 -8.32 -15.02
CA HIS A 199 -0.39 -9.32 -15.32
C HIS A 199 -0.89 -10.70 -14.90
N SER A 200 -1.02 -11.63 -15.84
CA SER A 200 -1.45 -13.01 -15.55
C SER A 200 -0.36 -13.82 -14.84
N HIS A 201 0.89 -13.59 -15.24
CA HIS A 201 2.08 -14.23 -14.72
C HIS A 201 3.15 -13.17 -14.45
N TYR A 202 3.38 -12.87 -13.18
CA TYR A 202 4.41 -11.93 -12.73
C TYR A 202 5.20 -12.56 -11.58
N ARG A 203 6.50 -12.75 -11.79
CA ARG A 203 7.35 -13.47 -10.85
C ARG A 203 7.90 -12.54 -9.77
N ILE A 204 7.72 -12.91 -8.51
CA ILE A 204 8.25 -12.18 -7.35
C ILE A 204 9.09 -13.13 -6.49
N GLY A 205 10.36 -12.78 -6.25
CA GLY A 205 11.23 -13.51 -5.33
C GLY A 205 10.76 -13.43 -3.88
N VAL A 206 10.81 -14.53 -3.14
CA VAL A 206 10.41 -14.62 -1.72
C VAL A 206 11.44 -15.41 -0.89
N PRO A 207 11.58 -15.13 0.41
CA PRO A 207 12.68 -15.68 1.21
C PRO A 207 12.48 -17.13 1.66
N GLU A 208 11.23 -17.59 1.83
CA GLU A 208 10.91 -18.92 2.36
C GLU A 208 10.07 -19.72 1.36
N LYS A 209 10.32 -21.03 1.28
CA LYS A 209 9.51 -21.99 0.51
C LYS A 209 8.20 -22.27 1.24
N GLY A 210 7.09 -22.29 0.51
CA GLY A 210 5.80 -22.70 1.06
C GLY A 210 4.59 -22.16 0.31
N PHE A 211 3.43 -22.26 0.95
CA PHE A 211 2.20 -21.65 0.45
C PHE A 211 2.05 -20.23 1.01
N TYR A 212 1.92 -19.25 0.13
CA TYR A 212 1.67 -17.86 0.48
C TYR A 212 0.19 -17.55 0.27
N THR A 213 -0.52 -17.31 1.36
CA THR A 213 -1.93 -16.91 1.36
C THR A 213 -2.04 -15.45 0.95
N GLU A 214 -2.96 -15.15 0.02
CA GLU A 214 -3.36 -13.78 -0.32
C GLU A 214 -4.27 -13.25 0.80
N ILE A 215 -3.68 -12.61 1.81
CA ILE A 215 -4.41 -12.08 2.97
C ILE A 215 -5.15 -10.78 2.65
N PHE A 216 -4.73 -10.08 1.59
CA PHE A 216 -5.38 -8.88 1.10
C PHE A 216 -5.21 -8.73 -0.41
N ASN A 217 -6.28 -8.26 -1.05
CA ASN A 217 -6.29 -7.88 -2.45
C ASN A 217 -7.22 -6.67 -2.62
N SER A 218 -6.66 -5.52 -2.99
CA SER A 218 -7.43 -4.29 -3.15
C SER A 218 -8.40 -4.31 -4.33
N ASP A 219 -8.26 -5.26 -5.26
CA ASP A 219 -9.14 -5.46 -6.41
C ASP A 219 -10.26 -6.49 -6.16
N ALA A 220 -10.40 -7.00 -4.92
CA ALA A 220 -11.49 -7.91 -4.59
C ALA A 220 -12.87 -7.31 -4.92
N GLY A 221 -13.80 -8.14 -5.40
CA GLY A 221 -15.12 -7.70 -5.85
C GLY A 221 -15.93 -6.99 -4.75
N LYS A 222 -15.74 -7.37 -3.49
CA LYS A 222 -16.36 -6.69 -2.33
C LYS A 222 -15.92 -5.23 -2.14
N TYR A 223 -14.81 -4.82 -2.75
CA TYR A 223 -14.31 -3.44 -2.74
C TYR A 223 -14.63 -2.69 -4.03
N GLY A 224 -15.38 -3.31 -4.94
CA GLY A 224 -15.69 -2.75 -6.26
C GLY A 224 -14.58 -2.90 -7.30
N GLY A 225 -13.64 -3.84 -7.08
CA GLY A 225 -12.62 -4.20 -8.07
C GLY A 225 -13.11 -5.26 -9.06
N SER A 226 -12.23 -5.65 -9.99
CA SER A 226 -12.50 -6.65 -11.03
C SER A 226 -12.46 -8.09 -10.51
N ASN A 227 -12.05 -8.28 -9.25
CA ASN A 227 -11.90 -9.55 -8.56
C ASN A 227 -10.80 -10.45 -9.15
N MET A 228 -9.81 -9.84 -9.80
CA MET A 228 -8.63 -10.56 -10.30
C MET A 228 -7.63 -10.79 -9.15
N GLY A 229 -6.97 -11.94 -9.12
CA GLY A 229 -6.04 -12.28 -8.04
C GLY A 229 -5.60 -13.74 -8.09
N ASN A 230 -5.15 -14.25 -6.94
CA ASN A 230 -4.48 -15.55 -6.86
C ASN A 230 -5.38 -16.66 -6.28
N TYR A 231 -6.70 -16.47 -6.26
CA TYR A 231 -7.68 -17.46 -5.78
C TYR A 231 -7.34 -18.05 -4.39
N GLY A 232 -6.87 -17.19 -3.48
CA GLY A 232 -6.54 -17.52 -2.09
C GLY A 232 -5.04 -17.63 -1.80
N GLY A 233 -4.18 -17.83 -2.79
CA GLY A 233 -2.72 -17.86 -2.59
C GLY A 233 -1.94 -18.68 -3.61
N LYS A 234 -0.62 -18.73 -3.47
CA LYS A 234 0.29 -19.41 -4.41
C LYS A 234 1.36 -20.22 -3.67
N TRP A 235 1.72 -21.37 -4.24
CA TRP A 235 2.92 -22.11 -3.84
C TRP A 235 4.14 -21.47 -4.46
N THR A 236 5.26 -21.55 -3.75
CA THR A 236 6.57 -21.16 -4.29
C THR A 236 7.13 -22.17 -5.26
N ASP A 237 7.80 -21.68 -6.30
CA ASP A 237 8.71 -22.45 -7.13
C ASP A 237 10.14 -22.41 -6.54
N ASP A 238 10.90 -23.50 -6.70
CA ASP A 238 12.35 -23.54 -6.47
C ASP A 238 13.10 -22.85 -7.62
N TRP A 239 12.78 -21.56 -7.83
CA TRP A 239 13.30 -20.73 -8.91
C TRP A 239 13.82 -19.42 -8.34
N SER A 240 15.15 -19.23 -8.45
CA SER A 240 15.84 -18.03 -7.97
C SER A 240 15.45 -16.78 -8.75
N CYS A 241 14.97 -15.75 -8.04
CA CYS A 241 14.50 -14.49 -8.61
C CYS A 241 14.71 -13.34 -7.60
N HIS A 242 15.04 -12.14 -8.07
CA HIS A 242 15.27 -10.95 -7.22
C HIS A 242 16.23 -11.21 -6.04
N ASN A 243 17.33 -11.94 -6.31
CA ASN A 243 18.32 -12.36 -5.31
C ASN A 243 17.75 -13.19 -4.14
N ARG A 244 16.69 -13.96 -4.40
CA ARG A 244 16.05 -14.85 -3.42
C ARG A 244 15.93 -16.27 -3.99
N PRO A 245 16.01 -17.31 -3.14
CA PRO A 245 16.06 -18.70 -3.59
C PRO A 245 14.74 -19.21 -4.17
N PHE A 246 13.61 -18.64 -3.76
CA PHE A 246 12.27 -19.05 -4.18
C PHE A 246 11.53 -17.90 -4.85
N SER A 247 10.50 -18.22 -5.63
CA SER A 247 9.63 -17.20 -6.22
C SER A 247 8.17 -17.64 -6.30
N LEU A 248 7.29 -16.65 -6.40
CA LEU A 248 5.86 -16.83 -6.66
C LEU A 248 5.54 -16.35 -8.07
N ASP A 249 4.79 -17.15 -8.83
CA ASP A 249 4.17 -16.71 -10.08
C ASP A 249 2.76 -16.17 -9.80
N LEU A 250 2.67 -14.85 -9.69
CA LEU A 250 1.48 -14.14 -9.24
C LEU A 250 0.66 -13.61 -10.42
N CYS A 251 -0.66 -13.61 -10.25
CA CYS A 251 -1.54 -12.76 -11.04
C CYS A 251 -1.65 -11.40 -10.33
N LEU A 252 -1.21 -10.32 -10.99
CA LEU A 252 -1.29 -8.97 -10.44
C LEU A 252 -2.55 -8.26 -10.95
N PRO A 253 -3.51 -7.90 -10.07
CA PRO A 253 -4.68 -7.14 -10.46
C PRO A 253 -4.32 -5.77 -11.06
N PRO A 254 -5.17 -5.22 -11.94
CA PRO A 254 -5.02 -3.86 -12.45
C PRO A 254 -5.21 -2.83 -11.31
N LEU A 255 -4.33 -1.83 -11.22
CA LEU A 255 -4.38 -0.78 -10.18
C LEU A 255 -4.61 -1.38 -8.77
N GLY A 256 -3.79 -2.36 -8.41
CA GLY A 256 -4.04 -3.23 -7.27
C GLY A 256 -2.83 -3.42 -6.36
N VAL A 257 -3.11 -3.68 -5.08
CA VAL A 257 -2.13 -4.04 -4.06
C VAL A 257 -2.50 -5.39 -3.48
N LEU A 258 -1.55 -6.32 -3.52
CA LEU A 258 -1.63 -7.62 -2.90
C LEU A 258 -0.78 -7.63 -1.62
N MET A 259 -1.30 -8.24 -0.57
CA MET A 259 -0.51 -8.61 0.61
C MET A 259 -0.55 -10.12 0.76
N LEU A 260 0.63 -10.74 0.78
CA LEU A 260 0.77 -12.19 0.90
C LEU A 260 1.55 -12.53 2.18
N LYS A 261 1.14 -13.63 2.81
CA LYS A 261 1.75 -14.14 4.04
C LYS A 261 1.93 -15.64 3.94
N ILE A 262 3.09 -16.14 4.32
CA ILE A 262 3.36 -17.58 4.31
C ILE A 262 2.49 -18.30 5.34
N ASP A 263 1.75 -19.31 4.90
CA ASP A 263 1.01 -20.22 5.78
C ASP A 263 1.89 -21.43 6.08
N ARG A 264 2.67 -21.30 7.17
CA ARG A 264 3.60 -22.36 7.60
C ARG A 264 2.87 -23.64 8.01
N LYS A 265 1.64 -23.55 8.53
CA LYS A 265 0.85 -24.73 8.92
C LYS A 265 0.40 -25.51 7.67
N LYS A 266 -0.15 -24.80 6.67
CA LYS A 266 -0.54 -25.40 5.39
C LYS A 266 0.67 -25.96 4.64
N THR A 267 1.81 -25.26 4.71
CA THR A 267 3.09 -25.72 4.15
C THR A 267 3.54 -27.03 4.80
N GLN A 268 3.58 -27.09 6.13
CA GLN A 268 3.95 -28.31 6.86
C GLN A 268 2.99 -29.47 6.60
N ALA A 269 1.67 -29.21 6.58
CA ALA A 269 0.66 -30.23 6.30
C ALA A 269 0.81 -30.83 4.90
N ALA A 270 1.13 -30.01 3.89
CA ALA A 270 1.37 -30.51 2.53
C ALA A 270 2.67 -31.31 2.41
N LEU A 271 3.71 -30.92 3.16
CA LEU A 271 5.00 -31.63 3.17
C LEU A 271 4.94 -32.95 3.94
N ALA A 272 4.09 -33.05 4.98
CA ALA A 272 3.92 -34.25 5.79
C ALA A 272 2.98 -35.30 5.16
N GLY A 273 2.19 -34.91 4.15
CA GLY A 273 1.27 -35.79 3.41
C GLY A 273 1.86 -36.42 2.15
N ASN A 274 3.13 -36.16 1.86
CA ASN A 274 3.95 -36.81 0.82
C ASN A 274 4.94 -37.79 1.46
#